data_AF-A0AB36I7E4-F1
#
_entry.id   AF-A0AB36I7E4-F1
#
_cell.length_a   1.000
_cell.length_b   1.000
_cell.length_c   1.000
_cell.angle_alpha   90.00
_cell.angle_beta   90.00
_cell.angle_gamma   90.00
#
_symmetry.space_group_name_H-M   'P 1'
#
loop_
_entity.id
_entity.type
_entity.pdbx_description
1 polymer ?
#
loop_
_entity_poly.entity_id
_entity_poly.type
_entity_poly.pdbx_seq_one_letter_code
_entity_poly.pdbx_strand_id
1 'polypeptide(L)'
;MTLLANSSGDPGSDSGGARYSLNSLKVSEQAAANAVLKAVLNDASYQEFADSSYLEITGTPSADGTWGISFGGPSESASVEFSDGSVSFSPVDMTAPATRLPQMGAFYETLTEEQLGMLETGLAVSTLDSSQQEMLLDLVSNSISLADTETTATAISEIRATLSETYLFGTPDGLTLALSGPHVDFEVSHQGSTAKITYRDPSTDSLTAEDRVDTAGVAAAPPEIV
;
A
#
# COMPACT_ATOMS: atom_id res chain seq x y z
N MET A 1 -18.78 14.17 -12.41
CA MET A 1 -19.52 13.01 -11.87
C MET A 1 -19.74 13.31 -10.40
N THR A 2 -20.96 13.66 -10.00
CA THR A 2 -21.27 14.10 -8.63
C THR A 2 -21.78 12.88 -7.87
N LEU A 3 -20.98 12.34 -6.96
CA LEU A 3 -21.42 11.29 -6.05
C LEU A 3 -22.47 11.91 -5.10
N LEU A 4 -23.74 11.57 -5.30
CA LEU A 4 -24.84 12.02 -4.45
C LEU A 4 -24.81 11.21 -3.15
N ALA A 5 -24.82 11.90 -2.01
CA ALA A 5 -24.76 11.36 -0.65
C ALA A 5 -26.00 10.53 -0.21
N ASN A 6 -26.66 9.83 -1.14
CA ASN A 6 -27.91 9.08 -0.90
C ASN A 6 -27.74 7.57 -1.16
N SER A 7 -26.64 6.97 -0.70
CA SER A 7 -26.62 5.52 -0.44
C SER A 7 -27.01 5.27 1.01
N SER A 8 -27.86 4.28 1.26
CA SER A 8 -28.47 3.96 2.55
C SER A 8 -27.52 3.25 3.54
N GLY A 9 -26.20 3.38 3.35
CA GLY A 9 -25.24 2.91 4.34
C GLY A 9 -25.36 3.80 5.57
N ASP A 10 -25.73 3.21 6.71
CA ASP A 10 -25.82 3.93 7.99
C ASP A 10 -24.47 4.57 8.30
N PRO A 11 -24.33 5.91 8.26
CA PRO A 11 -23.05 6.55 8.56
C PRO A 11 -22.77 6.32 10.04
N GLY A 12 -21.79 5.47 10.34
CA GLY A 12 -21.25 5.32 11.68
C GLY A 12 -20.77 6.70 12.16
N SER A 13 -21.58 7.35 12.98
CA SER A 13 -21.35 8.69 13.49
C SER A 13 -20.33 8.63 14.62
N ASP A 14 -19.04 8.64 14.30
CA ASP A 14 -17.99 9.03 15.23
C ASP A 14 -16.98 9.91 14.51
N SER A 15 -17.25 11.22 14.52
CA SER A 15 -16.29 12.33 14.36
C SER A 15 -15.17 12.18 13.32
N GLY A 16 -15.46 12.49 12.04
CA GLY A 16 -14.41 12.85 11.06
C GLY A 16 -14.73 12.66 9.58
N GLY A 17 -15.58 11.70 9.24
CA GLY A 17 -15.92 11.36 7.85
C GLY A 17 -17.18 10.51 7.75
N ALA A 18 -17.72 10.36 6.54
CA ALA A 18 -18.83 9.44 6.28
C ALA A 18 -18.25 8.06 5.93
N ARG A 19 -18.49 7.07 6.79
CA ARG A 19 -18.06 5.69 6.59
C ARG A 19 -19.20 4.84 6.03
N TYR A 20 -18.92 4.17 4.92
CA TYR A 20 -19.83 3.33 4.18
C TYR A 20 -19.31 1.90 4.15
N SER A 21 -20.16 0.90 4.33
CA SER A 21 -19.79 -0.46 3.96
C SER A 21 -19.80 -0.57 2.44
N LEU A 22 -18.72 -1.05 1.82
CA LEU A 22 -18.65 -1.22 0.37
C LEU A 22 -19.79 -2.11 -0.16
N ASN A 23 -20.12 -3.18 0.57
CA ASN A 23 -21.22 -4.09 0.27
C ASN A 23 -22.62 -3.44 0.39
N SER A 24 -22.73 -2.26 1.02
CA SER A 24 -24.00 -1.53 1.15
C SER A 24 -24.21 -0.48 0.05
N LEU A 25 -23.20 -0.22 -0.78
CA LEU A 25 -23.28 0.69 -1.93
C LEU A 25 -23.97 0.03 -3.13
N LYS A 26 -24.48 0.84 -4.06
CA LYS A 26 -24.99 0.32 -5.35
C LYS A 26 -23.85 -0.25 -6.19
N VAL A 27 -24.15 -1.16 -7.12
CA VAL A 27 -23.14 -1.78 -8.01
C VAL A 27 -22.33 -0.73 -8.79
N SER A 28 -22.99 0.33 -9.26
CA SER A 28 -22.35 1.46 -9.97
C SER A 28 -21.41 2.27 -9.05
N GLU A 29 -21.77 2.44 -7.79
CA GLU A 29 -20.96 3.12 -6.76
C GLU A 29 -19.79 2.25 -6.30
N GLN A 30 -19.99 0.94 -6.15
CA GLN A 30 -18.92 -0.03 -5.90
C GLN A 30 -17.91 -0.04 -7.04
N ALA A 31 -18.37 -0.06 -8.30
CA ALA A 31 -17.48 -0.01 -9.46
C ALA A 31 -16.66 1.29 -9.51
N ALA A 32 -17.25 2.43 -9.17
CA ALA A 32 -16.55 3.71 -9.10
C ALA A 32 -15.54 3.75 -7.93
N ALA A 33 -15.92 3.27 -6.74
CA ALA A 33 -15.03 3.18 -5.59
C ALA A 33 -13.85 2.25 -5.88
N ASN A 34 -14.10 1.11 -6.53
CA ASN A 34 -13.07 0.16 -6.95
C ASN A 34 -12.18 0.74 -8.07
N ALA A 35 -12.72 1.53 -9.00
CA ALA A 35 -11.89 2.22 -9.99
C ALA A 35 -10.95 3.25 -9.33
N VAL A 36 -11.43 3.98 -8.33
CA VAL A 36 -10.60 4.90 -7.55
C VAL A 36 -9.57 4.13 -6.74
N LEU A 37 -9.97 3.07 -6.04
CA LEU A 37 -9.06 2.18 -5.33
C LEU A 37 -7.96 1.65 -6.25
N LYS A 38 -8.31 1.20 -7.47
CA LYS A 38 -7.37 0.71 -8.48
C LYS A 38 -6.42 1.78 -9.00
N ALA A 39 -6.88 3.02 -9.06
CA ALA A 39 -6.06 4.15 -9.46
C ALA A 39 -5.11 4.64 -8.36
N VAL A 40 -5.57 4.46 -7.12
CA VAL A 40 -4.90 4.90 -5.90
C VAL A 40 -3.82 3.92 -5.48
N LEU A 41 -4.10 2.64 -5.70
CA LEU A 41 -3.25 1.53 -5.41
C LEU A 41 -2.52 1.13 -6.68
N ASN A 42 -1.27 0.67 -6.59
CA ASN A 42 -0.70 -0.09 -7.71
C ASN A 42 -1.55 -1.36 -7.92
N ASP A 43 -1.44 -1.99 -9.10
CA ASP A 43 -2.20 -3.22 -9.39
C ASP A 43 -2.04 -4.26 -8.26
N ALA A 44 -0.86 -4.29 -7.61
CA ALA A 44 -0.51 -5.15 -6.48
C ALA A 44 -1.29 -4.88 -5.19
N SER A 45 -1.62 -3.63 -4.88
CA SER A 45 -2.35 -3.27 -3.67
C SER A 45 -3.86 -3.30 -3.91
N TYR A 46 -4.31 -3.14 -5.16
CA TYR A 46 -5.75 -3.15 -5.51
C TYR A 46 -6.45 -4.48 -5.18
N GLN A 47 -5.77 -5.62 -5.35
CA GLN A 47 -6.39 -6.94 -5.22
C GLN A 47 -6.66 -7.37 -3.76
N GLU A 48 -5.85 -6.99 -2.76
CA GLU A 48 -6.20 -7.23 -1.35
C GLU A 48 -7.34 -6.37 -0.86
N PHE A 49 -7.41 -5.14 -1.38
CA PHE A 49 -8.52 -4.27 -1.08
C PHE A 49 -9.79 -4.68 -1.85
N ALA A 50 -9.76 -5.74 -2.67
CA ALA A 50 -10.98 -6.29 -3.27
C ALA A 50 -11.99 -6.76 -2.20
N ASP A 51 -11.51 -7.16 -1.02
CA ASP A 51 -12.33 -7.54 0.14
C ASP A 51 -12.46 -6.40 1.18
N SER A 52 -12.06 -5.17 0.83
CA SER A 52 -12.14 -4.05 1.76
C SER A 52 -13.57 -3.89 2.31
N SER A 53 -13.66 -3.80 3.64
CA SER A 53 -14.94 -3.88 4.35
C SER A 53 -15.67 -2.54 4.35
N TYR A 54 -14.92 -1.45 4.24
CA TYR A 54 -15.45 -0.10 4.29
C TYR A 54 -14.69 0.88 3.40
N LEU A 55 -15.43 1.91 3.01
CA LEU A 55 -14.97 3.12 2.37
C LEU A 55 -15.29 4.28 3.33
N GLU A 56 -14.34 5.18 3.57
CA GLU A 56 -14.54 6.40 4.32
C GLU A 56 -14.21 7.60 3.44
N ILE A 57 -15.09 8.60 3.43
CA ILE A 57 -14.86 9.88 2.77
C ILE A 57 -14.68 10.95 3.85
N THR A 58 -13.54 11.63 3.82
CA THR A 58 -13.22 12.74 4.73
C THR A 58 -13.28 14.06 3.96
N GLY A 59 -13.73 15.11 4.64
CA GLY A 59 -13.95 16.41 4.00
C GLY A 59 -15.14 16.43 3.02
N THR A 60 -15.15 17.41 2.13
CA THR A 60 -16.20 17.56 1.10
C THR A 60 -15.58 17.38 -0.29
N PRO A 61 -15.95 16.33 -1.05
CA PRO A 61 -15.46 16.13 -2.40
C PRO A 61 -15.64 17.39 -3.25
N SER A 62 -14.53 17.92 -3.75
CA SER A 62 -14.47 19.17 -4.50
C SER A 62 -13.24 19.17 -5.41
N ALA A 63 -13.24 20.03 -6.43
CA ALA A 63 -12.12 20.14 -7.36
C ALA A 63 -10.94 20.94 -6.78
N ASP A 64 -11.24 21.83 -5.83
CA ASP A 64 -10.39 22.90 -5.32
C ASP A 64 -10.25 22.87 -3.79
N GLY A 65 -10.96 21.99 -3.09
CA GLY A 65 -10.86 21.79 -1.65
C GLY A 65 -10.09 20.53 -1.28
N THR A 66 -9.74 20.41 0.00
CA THR A 66 -9.11 19.22 0.56
C THR A 66 -10.15 18.19 0.96
N TRP A 67 -10.02 16.96 0.46
CA TRP A 67 -10.87 15.83 0.82
C TRP A 67 -10.10 14.53 0.62
N GLY A 68 -10.55 13.45 1.25
CA GLY A 68 -9.86 12.17 1.22
C GLY A 68 -10.80 11.00 1.06
N ILE A 69 -10.22 9.89 0.62
CA ILE A 69 -10.86 8.58 0.51
C ILE A 69 -9.95 7.59 1.23
N SER A 70 -10.50 6.89 2.20
CA SER A 70 -9.82 5.79 2.90
C SER A 70 -10.57 4.49 2.66
N PHE A 71 -9.82 3.45 2.36
CA PHE A 71 -10.31 2.09 2.26
C PHE A 71 -9.70 1.28 3.40
N GLY A 72 -10.45 0.32 3.91
CA GLY A 72 -9.87 -0.61 4.86
C GLY A 72 -10.72 -1.82 5.17
N GLY A 73 -10.09 -2.77 5.83
CA GLY A 73 -10.69 -3.95 6.41
C GLY A 73 -10.17 -4.18 7.83
N PRO A 74 -10.32 -5.40 8.37
CA PRO A 74 -9.93 -5.72 9.74
C PRO A 74 -8.42 -5.70 9.99
N SER A 75 -7.59 -5.85 8.94
CA SER A 75 -6.12 -5.94 9.06
C SER A 75 -5.37 -5.03 8.09
N GLU A 76 -6.06 -4.24 7.28
CA GLU A 76 -5.47 -3.49 6.17
C GLU A 76 -6.17 -2.13 5.97
N SER A 77 -5.41 -1.12 5.60
CA SER A 77 -5.94 0.20 5.25
C SER A 77 -5.04 0.95 4.27
N ALA A 78 -5.67 1.74 3.40
CA ALA A 78 -5.00 2.63 2.47
C ALA A 78 -5.84 3.89 2.31
N SER A 79 -5.18 5.03 2.12
CA SER A 79 -5.88 6.29 1.93
C SER A 79 -5.24 7.17 0.89
N VAL A 80 -6.07 7.99 0.27
CA VAL A 80 -5.68 9.06 -0.65
C VAL A 80 -6.25 10.37 -0.15
N GLU A 81 -5.43 11.41 -0.23
CA GLU A 81 -5.85 12.78 -0.01
C GLU A 81 -5.73 13.56 -1.32
N PHE A 82 -6.76 14.34 -1.61
CA PHE A 82 -6.82 15.31 -2.69
C PHE A 82 -6.71 16.69 -2.06
N SER A 83 -5.77 17.49 -2.52
CA SER A 83 -5.56 18.84 -1.98
C SER A 83 -4.97 19.76 -3.05
N ASP A 84 -5.68 20.84 -3.38
CA ASP A 84 -5.22 21.88 -4.31
C ASP A 84 -4.71 21.33 -5.66
N GLY A 85 -5.47 20.39 -6.24
CA GLY A 85 -5.12 19.71 -7.50
C GLY A 85 -4.00 18.68 -7.40
N SER A 86 -3.43 18.46 -6.22
CA SER A 86 -2.49 17.39 -5.94
C SER A 86 -3.20 16.16 -5.35
N VAL A 87 -2.62 14.98 -5.59
CA VAL A 87 -3.06 13.71 -5.03
C VAL A 87 -1.91 13.11 -4.25
N SER A 88 -2.12 12.82 -2.97
CA SER A 88 -1.12 12.18 -2.10
C SER A 88 -1.62 10.84 -1.59
N PHE A 89 -0.75 9.84 -1.65
CA PHE A 89 -1.04 8.46 -1.30
C PHE A 89 -0.35 8.09 0.00
N SER A 90 -1.13 7.59 0.96
CA SER A 90 -0.58 6.96 2.15
C SER A 90 -0.01 5.58 1.81
N PRO A 91 1.02 5.11 2.55
CA PRO A 91 1.43 3.72 2.49
C PRO A 91 0.25 2.78 2.74
N VAL A 92 0.30 1.60 2.13
CA VAL A 92 -0.60 0.51 2.48
C VAL A 92 -0.15 -0.04 3.82
N ASP A 93 -1.02 0.03 4.83
CA ASP A 93 -0.80 -0.57 6.14
C ASP A 93 -1.44 -1.97 6.16
N MET A 94 -0.69 -2.98 6.62
CA MET A 94 -1.16 -4.35 6.79
C MET A 94 -0.72 -4.91 8.14
N THR A 95 -1.53 -5.82 8.70
CA THR A 95 -1.19 -6.60 9.90
C THR A 95 -1.29 -8.09 9.60
N ALA A 96 -0.22 -8.83 9.86
CA ALA A 96 -0.16 -10.28 9.66
C ALA A 96 0.40 -11.00 10.89
N PRO A 97 0.18 -12.32 11.06
CA PRO A 97 0.93 -13.10 12.05
C PRO A 97 2.43 -13.07 11.76
N ALA A 98 3.27 -12.85 12.78
CA ALA A 98 4.73 -12.77 12.62
C ALA A 98 5.35 -14.05 12.04
N THR A 99 4.68 -15.20 12.22
CA THR A 99 5.09 -16.49 11.65
C THR A 99 5.01 -16.54 10.12
N ARG A 100 4.39 -15.56 9.46
CA ARG A 100 4.39 -15.44 8.00
C ARG A 100 5.67 -14.82 7.42
N LEU A 101 6.53 -14.25 8.25
CA LEU A 101 7.79 -13.63 7.83
C LEU A 101 9.02 -14.31 8.46
N PRO A 102 9.17 -15.65 8.36
CA PRO A 102 10.31 -16.35 8.97
C PRO A 102 11.66 -15.89 8.38
N GLN A 103 11.66 -15.42 7.14
CA GLN A 103 12.87 -14.95 6.46
C GLN A 103 13.50 -13.70 7.10
N MET A 104 12.75 -12.90 7.88
CA MET A 104 13.33 -11.72 8.51
C MET A 104 14.42 -12.13 9.52
N GLY A 105 14.14 -13.09 10.40
CA GLY A 105 15.14 -13.58 11.35
C GLY A 105 16.35 -14.20 10.64
N ALA A 106 16.11 -15.02 9.62
CA ALA A 106 17.18 -15.63 8.83
C ALA A 106 18.05 -14.59 8.12
N PHE A 107 17.46 -13.49 7.63
CA PHE A 107 18.20 -12.40 7.01
C PHE A 107 19.14 -11.72 8.02
N TYR A 108 18.68 -11.42 9.24
CA TYR A 108 19.54 -10.83 10.28
C TYR A 108 20.72 -11.73 10.66
N GLU A 109 20.53 -13.05 10.68
CA GLU A 109 21.60 -14.03 10.95
C GLU A 109 22.70 -14.03 9.88
N THR A 110 22.42 -13.50 8.69
CA THR A 110 23.37 -13.42 7.59
C THR A 110 24.21 -12.14 7.61
N LEU A 111 23.79 -11.12 8.37
CA LEU A 111 24.48 -9.84 8.42
C LEU A 111 25.75 -9.93 9.28
N THR A 112 26.80 -9.25 8.82
CA THR A 112 28.02 -9.05 9.62
C THR A 112 27.78 -8.03 10.75
N GLU A 113 28.63 -8.03 11.77
CA GLU A 113 28.58 -7.02 12.85
C GLU A 113 28.69 -5.58 12.31
N GLU A 114 29.48 -5.36 11.25
CA GLU A 114 29.60 -4.06 10.59
C GLU A 114 28.29 -3.66 9.91
N GLN A 115 27.67 -4.57 9.15
CA GLN A 115 26.39 -4.33 8.50
C GLN A 115 25.27 -4.06 9.53
N LEU A 116 25.21 -4.82 10.62
CA LEU A 116 24.28 -4.59 11.72
C LEU A 116 24.45 -3.20 12.34
N GLY A 117 25.70 -2.75 12.52
CA GLY A 117 26.00 -1.41 13.04
C GLY A 117 25.60 -0.27 12.12
N MET A 118 25.41 -0.53 10.81
CA MET A 118 25.00 0.49 9.84
C MET A 118 23.47 0.63 9.70
N LEU A 119 22.69 -0.35 10.19
CA LEU A 119 21.23 -0.38 10.00
C LEU A 119 20.51 0.87 10.55
N GLU A 120 20.96 1.42 11.68
CA GLU A 120 20.33 2.63 12.26
C GLU A 120 20.54 3.88 11.39
N THR A 121 21.60 3.90 10.57
CA THR A 121 21.98 5.05 9.75
C THR A 121 21.69 4.85 8.26
N GLY A 122 21.26 3.66 7.86
CA GLY A 122 21.04 3.27 6.47
C GLY A 122 22.22 2.49 5.89
N LEU A 123 22.04 1.18 5.78
CA LEU A 123 22.95 0.29 5.06
C LEU A 123 22.59 0.30 3.57
N ALA A 124 23.51 0.72 2.71
CA ALA A 124 23.28 0.65 1.27
C ALA A 124 23.14 -0.82 0.82
N VAL A 125 22.03 -1.17 0.18
CA VAL A 125 21.74 -2.57 -0.22
C VAL A 125 22.78 -3.10 -1.23
N SER A 126 23.41 -2.20 -1.99
CA SER A 126 24.55 -2.53 -2.88
C SER A 126 25.79 -3.09 -2.16
N THR A 127 25.88 -2.93 -0.84
CA THR A 127 26.98 -3.47 -0.02
C THR A 127 26.68 -4.87 0.53
N LEU A 128 25.44 -5.34 0.40
CA LEU A 128 25.05 -6.71 0.68
C LEU A 128 25.57 -7.64 -0.43
N ASP A 129 25.88 -8.89 -0.07
CA ASP A 129 26.16 -9.90 -1.09
C ASP A 129 24.88 -10.34 -1.81
N SER A 130 25.02 -11.04 -2.93
CA SER A 130 23.87 -11.48 -3.72
C SER A 130 22.91 -12.37 -2.95
N SER A 131 23.39 -13.23 -2.04
CA SER A 131 22.51 -14.09 -1.25
C SER A 131 21.69 -13.27 -0.24
N GLN A 132 22.30 -12.28 0.39
CA GLN A 132 21.63 -11.33 1.28
C GLN A 132 20.58 -10.51 0.51
N GLN A 133 20.92 -10.02 -0.68
CA GLN A 133 19.99 -9.28 -1.55
C GLN A 133 18.78 -10.13 -1.96
N GLU A 134 18.99 -11.40 -2.33
CA GLU A 134 17.88 -12.31 -2.63
C GLU A 134 16.99 -12.56 -1.41
N MET A 135 17.56 -12.82 -0.23
CA MET A 135 16.77 -13.00 1.00
C MET A 135 15.95 -11.75 1.35
N LEU A 136 16.50 -10.57 1.10
CA LEU A 136 15.79 -9.31 1.30
C LEU A 136 14.63 -9.16 0.30
N LEU A 137 14.86 -9.46 -0.97
CA LEU A 137 13.81 -9.45 -1.99
C LEU A 137 12.75 -10.53 -1.73
N ASP A 138 13.11 -11.69 -1.22
CA ASP A 138 12.15 -12.73 -0.79
C ASP A 138 11.32 -12.27 0.40
N LEU A 139 11.91 -11.51 1.33
CA LEU A 139 11.16 -10.89 2.44
C LEU A 139 10.13 -9.91 1.91
N VAL A 140 10.55 -8.98 1.05
CA VAL A 140 9.66 -8.00 0.41
C VAL A 140 8.60 -8.72 -0.45
N SER A 141 9.01 -9.71 -1.24
CA SER A 141 8.15 -10.51 -2.10
C SER A 141 7.10 -11.26 -1.29
N ASN A 142 7.47 -11.90 -0.18
CA ASN A 142 6.49 -12.58 0.66
C ASN A 142 5.53 -11.59 1.32
N SER A 143 6.02 -10.45 1.79
CA SER A 143 5.16 -9.40 2.34
C SER A 143 4.19 -8.83 1.28
N ILE A 144 4.65 -8.63 0.05
CA ILE A 144 3.83 -8.15 -1.08
C ILE A 144 2.95 -9.27 -1.66
N SER A 145 3.38 -10.53 -1.64
CA SER A 145 2.58 -11.68 -2.12
C SER A 145 1.49 -12.09 -1.15
N LEU A 146 1.58 -11.67 0.12
CA LEU A 146 0.39 -11.61 0.97
C LEU A 146 -0.65 -10.63 0.44
N ALA A 147 -0.26 -9.79 -0.53
CA ALA A 147 -1.13 -8.86 -1.22
C ALA A 147 -1.47 -9.16 -2.70
N ASP A 148 -0.52 -9.61 -3.51
CA ASP A 148 -0.82 -9.98 -4.90
C ASP A 148 0.27 -10.84 -5.53
N THR A 149 -0.02 -12.12 -5.74
CA THR A 149 0.90 -13.07 -6.37
C THR A 149 1.15 -12.83 -7.87
N GLU A 150 0.21 -12.22 -8.60
CA GLU A 150 0.31 -12.06 -10.07
C GLU A 150 1.31 -10.96 -10.45
N THR A 151 1.33 -9.87 -9.68
CA THR A 151 2.19 -8.70 -9.96
C THR A 151 3.42 -8.60 -9.07
N THR A 152 3.54 -9.41 -8.01
CA THR A 152 4.74 -9.45 -7.14
C THR A 152 6.02 -9.59 -7.98
N ALA A 153 6.00 -10.41 -9.04
CA ALA A 153 7.18 -10.62 -9.88
C ALA A 153 7.65 -9.34 -10.59
N THR A 154 6.72 -8.50 -11.06
CA THR A 154 7.02 -7.23 -11.72
C THR A 154 7.58 -6.22 -10.72
N ALA A 155 6.90 -6.02 -9.58
CA ALA A 155 7.36 -5.10 -8.54
C ALA A 155 8.75 -5.50 -8.02
N ILE A 156 8.97 -6.80 -7.75
CA ILE A 156 10.28 -7.31 -7.32
C ILE A 156 11.34 -7.12 -8.40
N SER A 157 10.99 -7.22 -9.68
CA SER A 157 11.93 -6.94 -10.77
C SER A 157 12.34 -5.47 -10.82
N GLU A 158 11.43 -4.53 -10.57
CA GLU A 158 11.71 -3.09 -10.55
C GLU A 158 12.53 -2.68 -9.33
N ILE A 159 12.20 -3.22 -8.15
CA ILE A 159 13.00 -3.05 -6.93
C ILE A 159 14.41 -3.61 -7.14
N ARG A 160 14.52 -4.82 -7.69
CA ARG A 160 15.80 -5.46 -8.01
C ARG A 160 16.67 -4.61 -8.92
N ALA A 161 16.07 -3.94 -9.91
CA ALA A 161 16.79 -3.08 -10.83
C ALA A 161 17.35 -1.80 -10.17
N THR A 162 16.82 -1.40 -9.01
CA THR A 162 17.17 -0.15 -8.30
C THR A 162 17.81 -0.37 -6.93
N LEU A 163 18.26 -1.60 -6.61
CA LEU A 163 18.94 -1.90 -5.35
C LEU A 163 20.22 -1.09 -5.12
N SER A 164 20.87 -0.59 -6.19
CA SER A 164 22.04 0.30 -6.07
C SER A 164 21.71 1.63 -5.40
N GLU A 165 20.45 2.03 -5.42
CA GLU A 165 19.92 3.29 -4.88
C GLU A 165 19.00 3.03 -3.67
N THR A 166 18.96 1.80 -3.16
CA THR A 166 18.11 1.41 -2.03
C THR A 166 18.92 1.29 -0.75
N TYR A 167 18.33 1.75 0.34
CA TYR A 167 18.91 1.69 1.68
C TYR A 167 18.04 0.82 2.59
N LEU A 168 18.71 0.02 3.39
CA LEU A 168 18.15 -0.86 4.41
C LEU A 168 18.34 -0.21 5.78
N PHE A 169 17.26 -0.12 6.54
CA PHE A 169 17.25 0.33 7.91
C PHE A 169 16.71 -0.76 8.81
N GLY A 170 17.02 -0.68 10.10
CA GLY A 170 16.44 -1.59 11.07
C GLY A 170 17.03 -1.45 12.46
N THR A 171 16.49 -2.24 13.37
CA THR A 171 16.98 -2.33 14.74
C THR A 171 17.91 -3.55 14.89
N PRO A 172 19.00 -3.47 15.68
CA PRO A 172 19.89 -4.61 15.91
C PRO A 172 19.23 -5.82 16.59
N ASP A 173 18.09 -5.62 17.25
CA ASP A 173 17.29 -6.70 17.85
C ASP A 173 16.46 -7.50 16.83
N GLY A 174 16.46 -7.09 15.57
CA GLY A 174 15.72 -7.75 14.49
C GLY A 174 14.22 -7.57 14.56
N LEU A 175 13.71 -6.62 15.37
CA LEU A 175 12.27 -6.39 15.48
C LEU A 175 11.72 -5.47 14.39
N THR A 176 12.55 -4.59 13.81
CA THR A 176 12.12 -3.68 12.74
C THR A 176 13.12 -3.70 11.60
N LEU A 177 12.63 -3.81 10.38
CA LEU A 177 13.40 -3.75 9.13
C LEU A 177 12.65 -2.87 8.14
N ALA A 178 13.35 -1.94 7.49
CA ALA A 178 12.76 -1.07 6.48
C ALA A 178 13.66 -0.95 5.24
N LEU A 179 13.05 -0.81 4.06
CA LEU A 179 13.73 -0.47 2.82
C LEU A 179 13.20 0.86 2.30
N SER A 180 14.11 1.71 1.84
CA SER A 180 13.77 2.96 1.16
C SER A 180 14.61 3.11 -0.11
N GLY A 181 13.96 3.31 -1.25
CA GLY A 181 14.56 3.46 -2.56
C GLY A 181 13.55 3.94 -3.62
N PRO A 182 13.96 4.04 -4.89
CA PRO A 182 13.12 4.63 -5.94
C PRO A 182 11.78 3.90 -6.17
N HIS A 183 11.75 2.57 -6.02
CA HIS A 183 10.56 1.73 -6.24
C HIS A 183 10.05 1.03 -4.98
N VAL A 184 10.61 1.35 -3.81
CA VAL A 184 10.20 0.72 -2.56
C VAL A 184 10.33 1.67 -1.38
N ASP A 185 9.24 1.83 -0.67
CA ASP A 185 9.19 2.31 0.70
C ASP A 185 8.42 1.26 1.51
N PHE A 186 9.15 0.51 2.33
CA PHE A 186 8.67 -0.71 2.97
C PHE A 186 9.17 -0.77 4.40
N GLU A 187 8.29 -1.14 5.33
CA GLU A 187 8.67 -1.43 6.71
C GLU A 187 7.97 -2.69 7.20
N VAL A 188 8.69 -3.48 7.99
CA VAL A 188 8.14 -4.56 8.82
C VAL A 188 8.54 -4.31 10.26
N SER A 189 7.57 -4.35 11.16
CA SER A 189 7.80 -4.25 12.60
C SER A 189 7.07 -5.37 13.34
N HIS A 190 7.82 -6.22 14.03
CA HIS A 190 7.29 -7.29 14.88
C HIS A 190 6.77 -6.75 16.22
N GLN A 191 5.53 -7.10 16.54
CA GLN A 191 4.81 -6.72 17.77
C GLN A 191 4.27 -7.98 18.46
N GLY A 192 5.16 -8.74 19.09
CA GLY A 192 4.80 -10.01 19.74
C GLY A 192 4.44 -11.09 18.71
N SER A 193 3.17 -11.49 18.64
CA SER A 193 2.71 -12.53 17.70
C SER A 193 2.32 -12.00 16.31
N THR A 194 2.30 -10.68 16.13
CA THR A 194 1.93 -10.02 14.87
C THR A 194 3.10 -9.22 14.30
N ALA A 195 3.01 -8.92 13.02
CA ALA A 195 3.88 -8.01 12.29
C ALA A 195 3.01 -6.92 11.68
N LYS A 196 3.39 -5.66 11.88
CA LYS A 196 2.90 -4.54 11.08
C LYS A 196 3.78 -4.45 9.83
N ILE A 197 3.15 -4.30 8.67
CA ILE A 197 3.83 -4.16 7.39
C ILE A 197 3.32 -2.88 6.73
N THR A 198 4.23 -2.06 6.22
CA THR A 198 3.88 -0.94 5.35
C THR A 198 4.55 -1.14 3.99
N TYR A 199 3.85 -0.77 2.92
CA TYR A 199 4.39 -0.81 1.58
C TYR A 199 3.87 0.35 0.73
N ARG A 200 4.76 0.92 -0.08
CA ARG A 200 4.49 1.98 -1.04
C ARG A 200 5.55 1.91 -2.14
N ASP A 201 5.15 2.25 -3.36
CA ASP A 201 6.07 2.43 -4.48
C ASP A 201 6.20 3.94 -4.77
N PRO A 202 7.32 4.58 -4.36
CA PRO A 202 7.54 6.01 -4.56
C PRO A 202 7.61 6.43 -6.03
N SER A 203 7.92 5.52 -6.97
CA SER A 203 7.99 5.86 -8.39
C SER A 203 6.65 6.33 -8.93
N THR A 204 5.58 5.83 -8.32
CA THR A 204 4.22 6.22 -8.69
C THR A 204 3.95 7.69 -8.33
N ASP A 205 4.57 8.26 -7.29
CA ASP A 205 4.28 9.60 -6.73
C ASP A 205 4.24 10.74 -7.74
N SER A 206 5.05 10.62 -8.78
CA SER A 206 5.16 11.62 -9.84
C SER A 206 4.17 11.43 -11.00
N LEU A 207 3.48 10.29 -11.06
CA LEU A 207 2.50 9.99 -12.09
C LEU A 207 1.23 10.83 -11.87
N THR A 208 0.71 11.38 -12.97
CA THR A 208 -0.58 12.07 -12.94
C THR A 208 -1.71 11.07 -12.67
N ALA A 209 -2.88 11.56 -12.23
CA ALA A 209 -4.05 10.70 -12.09
C ALA A 209 -4.39 9.98 -13.41
N GLU A 210 -4.17 10.62 -14.57
CA GLU A 210 -4.44 10.04 -15.89
C GLU A 210 -3.40 8.99 -16.29
N ASP A 211 -2.15 9.11 -15.83
CA ASP A 211 -1.09 8.12 -16.05
C ASP A 211 -1.22 6.90 -15.11
N ARG A 212 -1.93 7.05 -13.99
CA ARG A 212 -2.21 5.97 -13.02
C ARG A 212 -3.53 5.25 -13.27
N VAL A 213 -4.54 5.96 -13.79
CA VAL A 213 -5.87 5.39 -14.09
C VAL A 213 -5.91 5.00 -15.56
N ASP A 214 -6.11 3.72 -15.88
CA ASP A 214 -6.65 3.36 -17.20
C ASP A 214 -8.10 3.85 -17.30
N THR A 215 -8.25 5.14 -17.64
CA THR A 215 -9.54 5.82 -17.75
C THR A 215 -10.43 5.24 -18.85
N ALA A 216 -9.88 4.42 -19.75
CA ALA A 216 -10.65 3.72 -20.77
C ALA A 216 -11.61 2.68 -20.15
N GLY A 217 -11.29 2.12 -18.98
CA GLY A 217 -12.13 1.15 -18.27
C GLY A 217 -13.25 1.75 -17.42
N VAL A 218 -13.08 2.98 -16.92
CA VAL A 218 -14.05 3.63 -16.00
C VAL A 218 -15.27 4.17 -16.76
N ALA A 219 -15.13 4.48 -18.04
CA ALA A 219 -16.21 4.99 -18.90
C ALA A 219 -17.21 3.89 -19.36
N ALA A 220 -16.99 2.62 -19.00
CA ALA A 220 -17.79 1.48 -19.48
C ALA A 220 -18.83 0.95 -18.47
N ALA A 221 -19.08 1.65 -17.35
CA ALA A 221 -20.22 1.31 -16.51
C ALA A 221 -21.53 1.55 -17.31
N PRO A 222 -22.38 0.52 -17.51
CA PRO A 222 -23.62 0.69 -18.25
C PRO A 222 -24.49 1.76 -17.57
N PRO A 223 -25.18 2.63 -18.34
CA PRO A 223 -26.17 3.53 -17.75
C PRO A 223 -27.22 2.69 -17.01
N GLU A 224 -27.43 2.96 -15.72
CA GLU A 224 -28.53 2.35 -14.96
C GLU A 224 -29.84 2.66 -15.68
N ILE A 225 -30.54 1.62 -16.11
CA ILE A 225 -31.95 1.75 -16.50
C ILE A 225 -32.74 1.91 -15.20
N VAL A 226 -33.25 3.13 -15.01
CA VAL A 226 -34.20 3.50 -13.96
C VAL A 226 -35.50 2.72 -14.10
#